data_AF-A0A7W9F0M9-F1
#
_entry.id   AF-A0A7W9F0M9-F1
#
_cell.length_a   1.000
_cell.length_b   1.000
_cell.length_c   1.000
_cell.angle_alpha   90.00
_cell.angle_beta   90.00
_cell.angle_gamma   90.00
#
_symmetry.space_group_name_H-M   'P 1'
#
loop_
_entity.id
_entity.type
_entity.pdbx_description
1 polymer ?
#
loop_
_entity_poly.entity_id
_entity_poly.type
_entity_poly.pdbx_seq_one_letter_code
_entity_poly.pdbx_strand_id
1 'polypeptide(L)' 'MGNDDLCPTFLGATGSSVDDLRARATDPAFQASVLEFITMDDAWVMAFCDTVNIPYDQPLMARYALPGAEAVHWT' A
#
# COMPACT_ATOMS: atom_id res chain seq x y z
N MET A 1 0.23 13.25 -14.48
CA MET A 1 -0.12 13.66 -13.11
C MET A 1 -0.53 12.38 -12.41
N GLY A 2 0.43 11.69 -11.82
CA GLY A 2 0.26 10.34 -11.33
C GLY A 2 1.43 10.04 -10.41
N ASN A 3 1.15 9.46 -9.25
CA ASN A 3 2.05 9.23 -8.11
C ASN A 3 2.26 10.40 -7.13
N ASP A 4 2.40 11.66 -7.57
CA ASP A 4 2.69 12.78 -6.64
C ASP A 4 1.58 13.00 -5.59
N ASP A 5 0.32 12.73 -5.97
CA ASP A 5 -0.84 12.82 -5.07
C ASP A 5 -1.09 11.54 -4.25
N LEU A 6 -0.47 10.41 -4.63
CA LEU A 6 -0.78 9.10 -4.03
C LEU A 6 -0.18 8.97 -2.63
N CYS A 7 1.07 9.38 -2.46
CA CYS A 7 1.72 9.50 -1.15
C CYS A 7 0.94 10.40 -0.17
N PRO A 8 0.62 11.68 -0.49
CA PRO A 8 -0.13 12.53 0.42
C PRO A 8 -1.56 12.03 0.67
N THR A 9 -2.21 11.38 -0.30
CA THR A 9 -3.52 10.74 -0.09
C THR A 9 -3.44 9.59 0.90
N PHE A 10 -2.44 8.71 0.77
CA PHE A 10 -2.22 7.61 1.71
C PHE A 10 -1.91 8.11 3.13
N LEU A 11 -1.03 9.11 3.25
CA LEU A 11 -0.69 9.72 4.55
C LEU A 11 -1.93 10.38 5.19
N GLY A 12 -2.75 11.06 4.40
CA GLY A 12 -4.03 11.63 4.85
C GLY A 12 -5.04 10.57 5.29
N ALA A 13 -5.13 9.46 4.56
CA ALA A 13 -6.07 8.37 4.87
C ALA A 13 -5.66 7.56 6.12
N THR A 14 -4.36 7.36 6.33
CA THR A 14 -3.84 6.58 7.47
C THR A 14 -3.49 7.42 8.70
N GLY A 15 -3.49 8.75 8.56
CA GLY A 15 -3.00 9.67 9.59
C GLY A 15 -1.49 9.52 9.87
N SER A 16 -0.74 8.88 8.97
CA SER A 16 0.69 8.64 9.13
C SER A 16 1.53 9.83 8.65
N SER A 17 2.71 9.97 9.23
CA SER A 17 3.72 10.93 8.76
C SER A 17 4.68 10.27 7.75
N VAL A 18 5.42 11.08 6.98
CA VAL A 18 6.49 10.56 6.08
C VAL A 18 7.57 9.83 6.88
N ASP A 19 7.85 10.28 8.11
CA ASP A 19 8.79 9.63 9.01
C ASP A 19 8.28 8.27 9.50
N ASP A 20 6.99 8.17 9.86
CA ASP A 20 6.35 6.87 10.18
C ASP A 20 6.37 5.93 8.99
N LEU A 21 6.07 6.44 7.79
CA LEU A 21 6.14 5.68 6.55
C LEU A 21 7.54 5.08 6.35
N ARG A 22 8.59 5.88 6.54
CA ARG A 22 9.98 5.39 6.41
C ARG A 22 10.35 4.41 7.52
N ALA A 23 9.94 4.67 8.75
CA ALA A 23 10.25 3.82 9.90
C ALA A 23 9.55 2.46 9.82
N ARG A 24 8.34 2.41 9.27
CA ARG A 24 7.52 1.21 9.13
C ARG A 24 7.55 0.61 7.72
N ALA A 25 8.36 1.15 6.81
CA ALA A 25 8.49 0.64 5.45
C ALA A 25 8.92 -0.84 5.41
N THR A 26 9.62 -1.32 6.44
CA THR A 26 10.06 -2.71 6.58
C THR A 26 9.11 -3.57 7.40
N ASP A 27 8.04 -2.98 7.95
CA ASP A 27 7.07 -3.70 8.78
C ASP A 27 6.04 -4.44 7.89
N PRO A 28 5.92 -5.77 7.99
CA PRO A 28 5.01 -6.55 7.14
C PRO A 28 3.53 -6.15 7.27
N ALA A 29 3.08 -5.78 8.47
CA ALA A 29 1.69 -5.37 8.69
C ALA A 29 1.42 -3.99 8.05
N PHE A 30 2.38 -3.08 8.14
CA PHE A 30 2.31 -1.80 7.45
C PHE A 30 2.33 -1.96 5.92
N GLN A 31 3.20 -2.83 5.39
CA GLN A 31 3.22 -3.16 3.96
C GLN A 31 1.88 -3.72 3.49
N ALA A 32 1.24 -4.58 4.29
CA ALA A 32 -0.09 -5.10 3.98
C ALA A 32 -1.15 -3.99 3.91
N SER A 33 -1.14 -3.02 4.83
CA SER A 33 -2.04 -1.86 4.80
C SER A 33 -1.82 -0.95 3.59
N VAL A 34 -0.57 -0.76 3.17
CA VAL A 34 -0.24 -0.02 1.93
C VAL A 34 -0.78 -0.76 0.71
N LEU A 35 -0.55 -2.07 0.63
CA LEU A 35 -1.08 -2.91 -0.44
C LEU A 35 -2.60 -2.87 -0.47
N GLU A 36 -3.27 -2.94 0.69
CA GLU A 36 -4.72 -2.82 0.79
C GLU A 36 -5.23 -1.48 0.22
N PHE A 37 -4.60 -0.37 0.61
CA PHE A 37 -4.95 0.96 0.11
C PHE A 37 -4.78 1.08 -1.40
N ILE A 38 -3.63 0.67 -1.97
CA ILE A 38 -3.43 0.78 -3.42
C ILE A 38 -4.34 -0.18 -4.19
N THR A 39 -4.69 -1.34 -3.62
CA THR A 39 -5.62 -2.31 -4.25
C THR A 39 -7.08 -1.88 -4.20
N MET A 40 -7.40 -0.75 -3.56
CA MET A 40 -8.74 -0.19 -3.50
C MET A 40 -9.16 0.51 -4.80
N ASP A 41 -8.21 1.00 -5.60
CA ASP A 41 -8.44 1.66 -6.88
C ASP A 41 -7.47 1.14 -7.95
N ASP A 42 -8.00 0.63 -9.05
CA ASP A 42 -7.21 0.06 -10.16
C ASP A 42 -6.22 1.09 -10.75
N ALA A 43 -6.54 2.38 -10.74
CA ALA A 43 -5.64 3.44 -11.20
C ALA A 43 -4.38 3.54 -10.33
N TRP A 44 -4.50 3.29 -9.02
CA TRP A 44 -3.38 3.28 -8.08
C TRP A 44 -2.55 2.02 -8.20
N VAL A 45 -3.19 0.85 -8.40
CA VAL A 45 -2.49 -0.40 -8.70
C VAL A 45 -1.63 -0.24 -9.96
N MET A 46 -2.23 0.25 -11.06
CA MET A 46 -1.53 0.45 -12.32
C MET A 46 -0.37 1.45 -12.16
N ALA A 47 -0.61 2.60 -11.53
CA ALA A 47 0.42 3.60 -11.31
C ALA A 47 1.60 3.07 -10.47
N PHE A 48 1.31 2.34 -9.39
CA PHE A 48 2.35 1.70 -8.58
C PHE A 48 3.14 0.70 -9.42
N CYS A 49 2.46 -0.21 -10.11
CA CYS A 49 3.11 -1.23 -10.92
C CYS A 49 3.95 -0.66 -12.05
N ASP A 50 3.52 0.43 -12.67
CA ASP A 50 4.28 1.15 -13.69
C ASP A 50 5.57 1.75 -13.11
N THR A 51 5.56 2.18 -11.83
CA THR A 51 6.76 2.76 -11.18
C THR A 51 7.83 1.72 -10.87
N VAL A 52 7.43 0.52 -10.44
CA VAL A 52 8.35 -0.57 -10.07
C VAL A 52 8.50 -1.64 -11.16
N ASN A 53 7.82 -1.45 -12.29
CA ASN A 53 7.82 -2.31 -13.48
C ASN A 53 7.49 -3.79 -13.14
N ILE A 54 6.40 -4.00 -12.42
CA ILE A 54 5.90 -5.34 -12.04
C ILE A 54 4.50 -5.61 -12.65
N PRO A 55 4.09 -6.87 -12.81
CA PRO A 55 2.72 -7.21 -13.21
C PRO A 55 1.64 -6.69 -12.25
N TYR A 56 0.47 -6.31 -12.80
CA TYR A 56 -0.66 -5.72 -12.03
C TYR A 56 -1.31 -6.68 -11.03
N ASP A 57 -1.10 -7.98 -11.19
CA ASP A 57 -1.51 -9.02 -10.25
C ASP A 57 -0.55 -9.17 -9.05
N GLN A 58 0.69 -8.67 -9.13
CA GLN A 58 1.68 -8.79 -8.06
C GLN A 58 1.28 -8.09 -6.75
N PRO A 59 0.73 -6.87 -6.73
CA PRO A 59 0.35 -6.21 -5.47
C PRO A 59 -0.70 -7.00 -4.69
N LEU A 60 -1.68 -7.56 -5.40
CA LEU A 60 -2.72 -8.39 -4.81
C LEU A 60 -2.15 -9.71 -4.30
N MET A 61 -1.27 -10.36 -5.07
CA MET A 61 -0.58 -11.57 -4.64
C MET A 61 0.32 -11.34 -3.43
N ALA A 62 1.05 -10.23 -3.39
CA ALA A 62 1.88 -9.83 -2.27
C ALA A 62 1.04 -9.64 -1.01
N ARG A 63 -0.15 -9.03 -1.11
CA ARG A 63 -1.09 -8.88 0.01
C ARG A 63 -1.49 -10.24 0.58
N TYR A 64 -1.80 -11.22 -0.28
CA TYR A 64 -2.15 -12.57 0.16
C TYR A 64 -0.97 -13.37 0.71
N ALA A 65 0.26 -13.04 0.30
CA ALA A 65 1.47 -13.69 0.77
C ALA A 65 1.98 -13.14 2.12
N LEU A 66 1.56 -11.92 2.52
CA LEU A 66 2.04 -11.29 3.74
C LEU A 66 1.38 -11.89 5.00
N PRO A 67 2.17 -12.37 5.98
CA PRO A 67 1.65 -12.79 7.28
C PRO A 67 1.17 -11.55 8.06
N GLY A 68 -0.09 -11.57 8.52
CA GLY A 68 -0.71 -10.43 9.22
C GLY A 68 -1.70 -9.61 8.38
N ALA A 69 -1.90 -9.95 7.10
CA ALA A 69 -3.05 -9.47 6.32
C ALA A 69 -4.37 -10.18 6.69
N GLU A 70 -4.38 -11.01 7.75
CA GLU A 70 -5.60 -11.39 8.45
C GLU A 70 -6.23 -10.11 8.96
N ALA A 71 -7.27 -9.66 8.25
CA ALA A 71 -8.06 -8.48 8.56
C ALA A 71 -8.20 -8.34 10.08
N VAL A 72 -7.45 -7.41 10.66
CA VAL A 72 -7.62 -7.02 12.05
C VAL A 72 -8.93 -6.26 12.11
N HIS A 73 -10.02 -7.03 12.15
CA HIS A 73 -11.32 -6.55 12.59
C HIS A 73 -11.14 -6.18 14.06
N TRP A 74 -10.88 -4.90 14.32
CA TRP A 74 -11.09 -4.36 15.66
C TRP A 74 -12.60 -4.43 15.92
N THR A 75 -13.00 -5.45 16.68
CA THR A 75 -14.29 -5.48 17.38
C THR A 75 -14.28 -4.48 18.53
#